data_AF-A0A7S9QBI0-F1
#
_entry.id   AF-A0A7S9QBI0-F1
#
_cell.length_a   1.000
_cell.length_b   1.000
_cell.length_c   1.000
_cell.angle_alpha   90.00
_cell.angle_beta   90.00
_cell.angle_gamma   90.00
#
_symmetry.space_group_name_H-M   'P 1'
#
loop_
_entity.id
_entity.type
_entity.pdbx_description
1 polymer ?
#
loop_
_entity_poly.entity_id
_entity_poly.type
_entity_poly.pdbx_seq_one_letter_code
_entity_poly.pdbx_strand_id
1 'polypeptide(L)'
;MEIWFLWDGYEYEWSIDEGATWFVLGDSIQYPNFLEEFGEAAPPDIAEYAPPFASRTNDQDTLQIWPGIVARSSEGIAAHVRAPVNFEYGRGFVVIEGVIETDWWFGPLLVNLKFQKKGKPVVLRRDKPLLQVVPFSKKVYEQFESSDESTKSGLQALDQDEWRAYRDTVVRRMQTRTRLGDYAVDARRRRSR
;
A
#
# COMPACT_ATOMS: atom_id res chain seq x y z
N MET A 1 -13.49 -15.16 13.56
CA MET A 1 -13.04 -14.24 14.60
C MET A 1 -12.89 -12.87 13.94
N GLU A 2 -13.47 -11.85 14.53
CA GLU A 2 -13.19 -10.46 14.16
C GLU A 2 -12.03 -9.97 15.02
N ILE A 3 -11.25 -9.02 14.51
CA ILE A 3 -10.22 -8.37 15.32
C ILE A 3 -10.45 -6.86 15.31
N TRP A 4 -10.29 -6.28 16.49
CA TRP A 4 -10.46 -4.88 16.77
C TRP A 4 -9.09 -4.28 17.03
N PHE A 5 -8.84 -3.10 16.48
CA PHE A 5 -7.66 -2.30 16.73
C PHE A 5 -8.06 -0.93 17.23
N LEU A 6 -7.38 -0.44 18.25
CA LEU A 6 -7.50 0.90 18.77
C LEU A 6 -6.13 1.57 18.68
N TRP A 7 -6.08 2.77 18.14
CA TRP A 7 -4.88 3.59 18.09
C TRP A 7 -5.14 4.90 18.80
N ASP A 8 -4.35 5.24 19.81
CA ASP A 8 -4.54 6.45 20.61
C ASP A 8 -3.72 7.66 20.08
N GLY A 9 -2.87 7.43 19.10
CA GLY A 9 -1.91 8.42 18.60
C GLY A 9 -0.45 8.06 18.83
N TYR A 10 -0.18 7.06 19.68
CA TYR A 10 1.15 6.62 20.10
C TYR A 10 1.25 5.10 20.13
N GLU A 11 0.26 4.42 20.71
CA GLU A 11 0.21 2.98 20.89
C GLU A 11 -0.99 2.37 20.16
N TYR A 12 -0.86 1.07 19.91
CA TYR A 12 -1.94 0.24 19.42
C TYR A 12 -2.37 -0.71 20.51
N GLU A 13 -3.67 -0.89 20.62
CA GLU A 13 -4.28 -1.97 21.38
C GLU A 13 -5.13 -2.81 20.44
N TRP A 14 -5.31 -4.09 20.79
CA TRP A 14 -6.14 -5.00 20.02
C TRP A 14 -7.07 -5.81 20.92
N SER A 15 -8.17 -6.26 20.33
CA SER A 15 -9.22 -7.05 21.01
C SER A 15 -9.82 -8.06 20.04
N ILE A 16 -10.25 -9.20 20.57
CA ILE A 16 -11.02 -10.24 19.86
C ILE A 16 -12.41 -10.46 20.47
N ASP A 17 -12.75 -9.69 21.51
CA ASP A 17 -13.96 -9.81 22.33
C ASP A 17 -14.80 -8.52 22.27
N GLU A 18 -14.89 -7.93 21.07
CA GLU A 18 -15.70 -6.73 20.79
C GLU A 18 -15.30 -5.50 21.63
N GLY A 19 -14.03 -5.42 22.02
CA GLY A 19 -13.50 -4.34 22.84
C GLY A 19 -13.81 -4.45 24.33
N ALA A 20 -14.26 -5.62 24.81
CA ALA A 20 -14.40 -5.86 26.26
C ALA A 20 -13.03 -5.94 26.95
N THR A 21 -12.03 -6.53 26.30
CA THR A 21 -10.64 -6.62 26.79
C THR A 21 -9.68 -6.13 25.72
N TRP A 22 -8.82 -5.19 26.11
CA TRP A 22 -7.78 -4.63 25.24
C TRP A 22 -6.40 -5.11 25.67
N PHE A 23 -5.60 -5.51 24.69
CA PHE A 23 -4.21 -5.90 24.88
C PHE A 23 -3.32 -4.94 24.13
N VAL A 24 -2.26 -4.45 24.78
CA VAL A 24 -1.26 -3.62 24.11
C VAL A 24 -0.60 -4.44 22.99
N LEU A 25 -0.55 -3.87 21.79
CA LEU A 25 0.20 -4.42 20.67
C LEU A 25 1.66 -4.02 20.85
N GLY A 26 2.51 -5.01 21.16
CA GLY A 26 3.96 -4.89 21.24
C GLY A 26 4.58 -4.63 19.87
N ASP A 27 5.40 -5.55 19.35
CA ASP A 27 5.92 -5.42 17.98
C ASP A 27 4.96 -6.02 16.95
N SER A 28 4.39 -7.18 17.28
CA SER A 28 3.48 -7.90 16.41
C SER A 28 2.54 -8.84 17.18
N ILE A 29 1.51 -9.31 16.50
CA ILE A 29 0.56 -10.31 16.99
C ILE A 29 0.33 -11.39 15.94
N GLN A 30 -0.15 -12.53 16.39
CA GLN A 30 -0.43 -13.69 15.55
C GLN A 30 -1.83 -14.24 15.82
N TYR A 31 -2.40 -14.95 14.84
CA TYR A 31 -3.60 -15.75 15.04
C TYR A 31 -3.38 -16.81 16.14
N PRO A 32 -4.41 -17.14 16.94
CA PRO A 32 -4.34 -18.24 17.90
C PRO A 32 -3.87 -19.54 17.22
N ASN A 33 -2.92 -20.22 17.85
CA ASN A 33 -2.34 -21.51 17.44
C ASN A 33 -1.58 -21.52 16.10
N PHE A 34 -1.52 -20.41 15.37
CA PHE A 34 -0.92 -20.41 14.03
C PHE A 34 0.60 -20.66 14.05
N LEU A 35 1.32 -20.25 15.10
CA LEU A 35 2.75 -20.55 15.22
C LEU A 35 3.02 -22.05 15.32
N GLU A 36 2.18 -22.77 16.06
CA GLU A 36 2.27 -24.23 16.20
C GLU A 36 1.93 -24.91 14.88
N GLU A 37 0.80 -24.53 14.26
CA GLU A 37 0.37 -25.05 12.95
C GLU A 37 1.44 -24.82 11.87
N PHE A 38 2.04 -23.62 11.83
CA PHE A 38 3.11 -23.31 10.90
C PHE A 38 4.36 -24.15 11.18
N GLY A 39 4.77 -24.27 12.45
CA GLY A 39 5.96 -25.04 12.84
C GLY A 39 5.84 -26.53 12.53
N GLU A 40 4.64 -27.11 12.60
CA GLU A 40 4.38 -28.50 12.22
C GLU A 40 4.44 -28.72 10.70
N ALA A 41 4.00 -27.73 9.91
CA ALA A 41 3.91 -27.84 8.46
C ALA A 41 5.23 -27.46 7.75
N ALA A 42 6.02 -26.56 8.34
CA ALA A 42 7.21 -25.99 7.75
C ALA A 42 8.44 -26.91 7.87
N PRO A 43 9.38 -26.85 6.92
CA PRO A 43 10.70 -27.45 7.07
C PRO A 43 11.39 -27.00 8.37
N PRO A 44 12.19 -27.86 9.02
CA PRO A 44 12.78 -27.56 10.33
C PRO A 44 13.63 -26.28 10.38
N ASP A 45 14.28 -25.92 9.28
CA ASP A 45 15.12 -24.72 9.18
C ASP A 45 14.32 -23.42 9.12
N ILE A 46 13.02 -23.48 8.80
CA ILE A 46 12.15 -22.31 8.72
C ILE A 46 10.94 -22.35 9.67
N ALA A 47 10.78 -23.38 10.50
CA ALA A 47 9.62 -23.61 11.35
C ALA A 47 9.29 -22.48 12.34
N GLU A 48 10.27 -21.68 12.73
CA GLU A 48 10.10 -20.56 13.68
C GLU A 48 9.84 -19.21 13.00
N TYR A 49 9.81 -19.16 11.66
CA TYR A 49 9.78 -17.90 10.89
C TYR A 49 8.40 -17.59 10.29
N ALA A 50 7.34 -17.99 11.00
CA ALA A 50 5.97 -17.68 10.63
C ALA A 50 5.76 -16.14 10.52
N PRO A 51 5.23 -15.62 9.41
CA PRO A 51 5.00 -14.19 9.28
C PRO A 51 3.89 -13.75 10.25
N PRO A 52 4.06 -12.61 10.95
CA PRO A 52 3.06 -12.11 11.90
C PRO A 52 1.77 -11.71 11.19
N PHE A 53 0.63 -11.86 11.87
CA PHE A 53 -0.66 -11.40 11.34
C PHE A 53 -0.71 -9.87 11.24
N ALA A 54 -0.30 -9.18 12.31
CA ALA A 54 -0.24 -7.72 12.34
C ALA A 54 1.00 -7.24 13.07
N SER A 55 1.66 -6.22 12.52
CA SER A 55 2.90 -5.65 13.05
C SER A 55 2.89 -4.13 13.02
N ARG A 56 3.59 -3.51 13.96
CA ARG A 56 3.89 -2.08 13.89
C ARG A 56 4.83 -1.81 12.72
N THR A 57 4.67 -0.63 12.13
CA THR A 57 5.62 -0.10 11.15
C THR A 57 6.38 1.06 11.78
N ASN A 58 7.36 1.62 11.05
CA ASN A 58 8.05 2.84 11.46
C ASN A 58 7.11 4.06 11.52
N ASP A 59 6.00 4.00 10.77
CA ASP A 59 4.97 5.04 10.80
C ASP A 59 4.02 4.80 11.99
N GLN A 60 3.90 5.80 12.87
CA GLN A 60 3.14 5.71 14.11
C GLN A 60 1.65 5.37 13.90
N ASP A 61 1.09 5.75 12.75
CA ASP A 61 -0.33 5.61 12.41
C ASP A 61 -0.59 4.46 11.42
N THR A 62 0.38 3.55 11.23
CA THR A 62 0.27 2.46 10.27
C THR A 62 0.59 1.09 10.88
N LEU A 63 -0.31 0.13 10.68
CA LEU A 63 -0.08 -1.29 10.92
C LEU A 63 0.14 -2.02 9.60
N GLN A 64 1.11 -2.93 9.58
CA GLN A 64 1.26 -3.90 8.50
C GLN A 64 0.45 -5.16 8.83
N ILE A 65 -0.37 -5.62 7.89
CA ILE A 65 -1.23 -6.79 8.02
C ILE A 65 -0.82 -7.83 6.99
N TRP A 66 -0.69 -9.08 7.45
CA TRP A 66 -0.63 -10.26 6.60
C TRP A 66 -1.95 -11.03 6.70
N PRO A 67 -2.75 -11.12 5.63
CA PRO A 67 -4.04 -11.80 5.68
C PRO A 67 -3.93 -13.34 5.52
N GLY A 68 -2.75 -13.92 5.70
CA GLY A 68 -2.52 -15.36 5.51
C GLY A 68 -2.30 -15.80 4.07
N ILE A 69 -1.95 -14.87 3.16
CA ILE A 69 -1.77 -15.16 1.73
C ILE A 69 -0.29 -15.07 1.35
N VAL A 70 0.20 -16.07 0.63
CA VAL A 70 1.44 -16.02 -0.15
C VAL A 70 1.07 -16.12 -1.64
N ALA A 71 1.80 -15.44 -2.51
CA ALA A 71 1.46 -15.42 -3.92
C ALA A 71 2.67 -15.59 -4.83
N ARG A 72 2.43 -16.27 -5.94
CA ARG A 72 3.32 -16.36 -7.09
C ARG A 72 2.50 -16.14 -8.35
N SER A 73 3.00 -15.34 -9.28
CA SER A 73 2.35 -15.11 -10.56
C SER A 73 3.23 -15.57 -11.72
N SER A 74 2.69 -15.50 -12.94
CA SER A 74 3.45 -15.81 -14.16
C SER A 74 4.48 -14.72 -14.45
N GLU A 75 5.52 -15.08 -15.20
CA GLU A 75 6.57 -14.15 -15.64
C GLU A 75 6.00 -12.83 -16.21
N GLY A 76 6.56 -11.70 -15.78
CA GLY A 76 6.15 -10.37 -16.24
C GLY A 76 4.86 -9.83 -15.60
N ILE A 77 4.30 -10.55 -14.62
CA ILE A 77 3.13 -10.13 -13.85
C ILE A 77 3.55 -9.82 -12.41
N ALA A 78 3.14 -8.67 -11.91
CA ALA A 78 3.21 -8.29 -10.51
C ALA A 78 1.81 -8.38 -9.88
N ALA A 79 1.76 -8.39 -8.54
CA ALA A 79 0.54 -8.31 -7.78
C ALA A 79 0.33 -6.87 -7.31
N HIS A 80 -0.73 -6.20 -7.79
CA HIS A 80 -1.20 -4.94 -7.21
C HIS A 80 -2.15 -5.25 -6.06
N VAL A 81 -1.67 -5.04 -4.85
CA VAL A 81 -2.42 -5.21 -3.60
C VAL A 81 -3.07 -3.88 -3.25
N ARG A 82 -4.40 -3.86 -3.13
CA ARG A 82 -5.17 -2.64 -2.93
C ARG A 82 -6.45 -2.83 -2.13
N ALA A 83 -7.11 -1.73 -1.76
CA ALA A 83 -8.49 -1.79 -1.31
C ALA A 83 -9.40 -2.34 -2.43
N PRO A 84 -10.43 -3.16 -2.12
CA PRO A 84 -11.40 -3.62 -3.08
C PRO A 84 -12.16 -2.45 -3.71
N VAL A 85 -12.30 -2.52 -5.03
CA VAL A 85 -13.05 -1.55 -5.82
C VAL A 85 -14.50 -1.48 -5.33
N ASN A 86 -15.01 -0.27 -5.16
CA ASN A 86 -16.37 0.03 -4.68
C ASN A 86 -16.68 -0.52 -3.27
N PHE A 87 -15.66 -0.72 -2.43
CA PHE A 87 -15.83 -1.15 -1.04
C PHE A 87 -15.37 -0.05 -0.08
N GLU A 88 -16.26 0.37 0.81
CA GLU A 88 -15.96 1.36 1.85
C GLU A 88 -15.79 0.68 3.22
N TYR A 89 -14.58 0.73 3.77
CA TYR A 89 -14.24 0.21 5.10
C TYR A 89 -14.79 1.05 6.28
N GLY A 90 -15.51 2.13 5.99
CA GLY A 90 -15.73 3.22 6.92
C GLY A 90 -14.49 4.12 7.05
N ARG A 91 -14.61 5.24 7.78
CA ARG A 91 -13.53 6.26 7.91
C ARG A 91 -12.49 5.93 8.99
N GLY A 92 -12.24 4.65 9.25
CA GLY A 92 -11.36 4.17 10.32
C GLY A 92 -9.90 4.09 9.90
N PHE A 93 -9.65 3.58 8.69
CA PHE A 93 -8.33 3.45 8.10
C PHE A 93 -8.41 3.59 6.58
N VAL A 94 -7.26 3.73 5.95
CA VAL A 94 -7.09 3.57 4.50
C VAL A 94 -6.08 2.45 4.24
N VAL A 95 -6.33 1.67 3.19
CA VAL A 95 -5.36 0.70 2.70
C VAL A 95 -4.33 1.46 1.86
N ILE A 96 -3.05 1.35 2.24
CA ILE A 96 -1.95 1.79 1.38
C ILE A 96 -1.71 0.69 0.34
N GLU A 97 -1.89 1.05 -0.92
CA GLU A 97 -1.70 0.14 -2.04
C GLU A 97 -0.20 -0.15 -2.28
N GLY A 98 0.10 -1.31 -2.87
CA GLY A 98 1.46 -1.69 -3.23
C GLY A 98 1.49 -2.59 -4.45
N VAL A 99 2.59 -2.53 -5.20
CA VAL A 99 2.89 -3.47 -6.31
C VAL A 99 4.04 -4.35 -5.86
N ILE A 100 3.84 -5.66 -5.92
CA ILE A 100 4.81 -6.67 -5.49
C ILE A 100 5.16 -7.54 -6.69
N GLU A 101 6.44 -7.69 -7.01
CA GLU A 101 6.94 -8.45 -8.16
C GLU A 101 6.90 -9.96 -7.91
N THR A 102 5.69 -10.49 -7.79
CA THR A 102 5.40 -11.90 -7.45
C THR A 102 5.78 -12.92 -8.53
N ASP A 103 6.32 -12.48 -9.66
CA ASP A 103 6.88 -13.35 -10.70
C ASP A 103 8.25 -13.91 -10.30
N TRP A 104 9.11 -13.08 -9.69
CA TRP A 104 10.42 -13.51 -9.17
C TRP A 104 10.50 -13.54 -7.65
N TRP A 105 9.77 -12.68 -6.95
CA TRP A 105 9.71 -12.66 -5.49
C TRP A 105 8.60 -13.57 -4.96
N PHE A 106 8.89 -14.34 -3.91
CA PHE A 106 7.91 -15.21 -3.27
C PHE A 106 7.89 -14.97 -1.77
N GLY A 107 6.71 -14.69 -1.22
CA GLY A 107 6.55 -14.40 0.19
C GLY A 107 5.15 -13.94 0.57
N PRO A 108 4.96 -13.51 1.83
CA PRO A 108 3.68 -13.05 2.35
C PRO A 108 3.21 -11.77 1.64
N LEU A 109 1.97 -11.74 1.19
CA LEU A 109 1.37 -10.50 0.68
C LEU A 109 0.99 -9.60 1.86
N LEU A 110 1.81 -8.58 2.09
CA LEU A 110 1.65 -7.62 3.16
C LEU A 110 0.87 -6.39 2.67
N VAL A 111 0.02 -5.84 3.53
CA VAL A 111 -0.70 -4.60 3.27
C VAL A 111 -0.63 -3.67 4.47
N ASN A 112 -0.46 -2.38 4.21
CA ASN A 112 -0.39 -1.39 5.28
C ASN A 112 -1.75 -0.71 5.47
N LEU A 113 -2.24 -0.68 6.71
CA LEU A 113 -3.46 0.01 7.11
C LEU A 113 -3.07 1.29 7.85
N LYS A 114 -3.40 2.44 7.26
CA LYS A 114 -3.14 3.75 7.85
C LYS A 114 -4.38 4.29 8.56
N PHE A 115 -4.30 4.38 9.88
CA PHE A 115 -5.39 4.79 10.76
C PHE A 115 -5.68 6.29 10.60
N GLN A 116 -6.96 6.64 10.49
CA GLN A 116 -7.39 8.01 10.18
C GLN A 116 -7.80 8.81 11.42
N LYS A 117 -8.16 8.12 12.51
CA LYS A 117 -8.71 8.75 13.71
C LYS A 117 -8.19 8.08 14.97
N LYS A 118 -7.61 8.89 15.86
CA LYS A 118 -7.20 8.48 17.20
C LYS A 118 -8.40 8.17 18.08
N GLY A 119 -8.22 7.24 19.01
CA GLY A 119 -9.21 6.88 20.04
C GLY A 119 -10.49 6.25 19.47
N LYS A 120 -10.48 5.77 18.23
CA LYS A 120 -11.62 5.10 17.62
C LYS A 120 -11.27 3.67 17.23
N PRO A 121 -11.98 2.67 17.76
CA PRO A 121 -11.82 1.30 17.34
C PRO A 121 -12.09 1.11 15.85
N VAL A 122 -11.23 0.32 15.22
CA VAL A 122 -11.33 -0.17 13.84
C VAL A 122 -11.54 -1.68 13.92
N VAL A 123 -12.46 -2.21 13.12
CA VAL A 123 -12.77 -3.64 13.12
C VAL A 123 -12.42 -4.25 11.77
N LEU A 124 -11.57 -5.27 11.78
CA LEU A 124 -11.38 -6.15 10.62
C LEU A 124 -12.35 -7.32 10.77
N ARG A 125 -13.40 -7.28 9.96
CA ARG A 125 -14.47 -8.27 9.99
C ARG A 125 -14.16 -9.45 9.09
N ARG A 126 -14.47 -10.65 9.55
CA ARG A 126 -14.25 -11.89 8.79
C ARG A 126 -15.10 -11.97 7.51
N ASP A 127 -16.30 -11.39 7.52
CA ASP A 127 -17.24 -11.43 6.39
C ASP A 127 -17.01 -10.30 5.37
N LYS A 128 -16.03 -9.43 5.60
CA LYS A 128 -15.69 -8.31 4.71
C LYS A 128 -14.32 -8.54 4.06
N PRO A 129 -14.18 -8.30 2.75
CA PRO A 129 -12.88 -8.38 2.10
C PRO A 129 -11.96 -7.30 2.68
N LEU A 130 -10.71 -7.61 2.98
CA LEU A 130 -9.72 -6.62 3.45
C LEU A 130 -8.91 -6.00 2.30
N LEU A 131 -8.64 -6.81 1.27
CA LEU A 131 -7.86 -6.38 0.12
C LEU A 131 -8.34 -7.07 -1.15
N GLN A 132 -7.93 -6.51 -2.26
CA GLN A 132 -8.06 -7.06 -3.60
C GLN A 132 -6.67 -7.15 -4.21
N VAL A 133 -6.33 -8.33 -4.73
CA VAL A 133 -5.11 -8.55 -5.51
C VAL A 133 -5.47 -8.50 -6.99
N VAL A 134 -4.85 -7.59 -7.73
CA VAL A 134 -5.07 -7.40 -9.16
C VAL A 134 -3.79 -7.73 -9.92
N PRO A 135 -3.82 -8.61 -10.94
CA PRO A 135 -2.67 -8.83 -11.81
C PRO A 135 -2.25 -7.53 -12.49
N PHE A 136 -0.96 -7.19 -12.40
CA PHE A 136 -0.42 -5.93 -12.89
C PHE A 136 0.79 -6.20 -13.78
N SER A 137 0.72 -5.83 -15.06
CA SER A 137 1.80 -6.11 -16.01
C SER A 137 3.03 -5.25 -15.69
N LYS A 138 4.19 -5.87 -15.51
CA LYS A 138 5.46 -5.16 -15.25
C LYS A 138 5.84 -4.19 -16.36
N LYS A 139 5.48 -4.53 -17.60
CA LYS A 139 5.63 -3.67 -18.79
C LYS A 139 5.08 -2.25 -18.60
N VAL A 140 4.13 -2.03 -17.69
CA VAL A 140 3.59 -0.69 -17.41
C VAL A 140 4.65 0.23 -16.79
N TYR A 141 5.53 -0.31 -15.95
CA TYR A 141 6.56 0.48 -15.27
C TYR A 141 8.00 0.19 -15.72
N GLU A 142 8.26 -0.98 -16.34
CA GLU A 142 9.52 -1.24 -17.04
C GLU A 142 9.77 -0.22 -18.17
N GLN A 143 8.71 0.38 -18.73
CA GLN A 143 8.82 1.48 -19.69
C GLN A 143 9.51 2.74 -19.11
N PHE A 144 9.42 2.95 -17.79
CA PHE A 144 10.14 4.04 -17.12
C PHE A 144 11.59 3.66 -16.82
N GLU A 145 11.96 2.37 -16.87
CA GLU A 145 13.33 1.91 -16.76
C GLU A 145 14.05 1.84 -18.13
N SER A 146 13.30 1.62 -19.22
CA SER A 146 13.85 1.31 -20.54
C SER A 146 13.98 2.49 -21.51
N SER A 147 14.01 3.72 -21.05
CA SER A 147 14.35 4.87 -21.91
C SER A 147 15.43 5.70 -21.24
N ASP A 148 16.27 6.34 -22.04
CA ASP A 148 17.33 7.29 -21.67
C ASP A 148 16.90 8.48 -20.76
N GLU A 149 15.71 8.43 -20.14
CA GLU A 149 15.27 9.34 -19.08
C GLU A 149 15.99 9.03 -17.76
N SER A 150 17.30 9.27 -17.77
CA SER A 150 18.08 9.36 -16.55
C SER A 150 17.41 10.35 -15.59
N THR A 151 17.20 9.94 -14.34
CA THR A 151 16.89 10.90 -13.28
C THR A 151 18.04 11.91 -13.23
N LYS A 152 17.79 13.14 -13.69
CA LYS A 152 18.77 14.22 -13.72
C LYS A 152 19.01 14.72 -12.30
N SER A 153 20.22 14.49 -11.78
CA SER A 153 20.59 14.92 -10.44
C SER A 153 20.95 16.40 -10.43
N GLY A 154 20.16 17.19 -9.71
CA GLY A 154 20.36 18.64 -9.56
C GLY A 154 19.82 19.47 -10.72
N LEU A 155 19.49 20.74 -10.42
CA LEU A 155 18.87 21.66 -11.39
C LEU A 155 19.78 21.97 -12.59
N GLN A 156 21.10 21.79 -12.45
CA GLN A 156 22.08 22.06 -13.51
C GLN A 156 22.03 21.03 -14.64
N ALA A 157 21.45 19.85 -14.38
CA ALA A 157 21.28 18.82 -15.39
C ALA A 157 20.08 19.08 -16.32
N LEU A 158 19.25 20.08 -15.99
CA LEU A 158 18.10 20.47 -16.82
C LEU A 158 18.55 21.29 -18.03
N ASP A 159 18.16 20.85 -19.22
CA ASP A 159 18.45 21.53 -20.47
C ASP A 159 17.46 22.66 -20.76
N GLN A 160 17.71 23.40 -21.85
CA GLN A 160 16.89 24.56 -22.21
C GLN A 160 15.46 24.19 -22.61
N ASP A 161 15.24 23.01 -23.18
CA ASP A 161 13.92 22.55 -23.58
C ASP A 161 13.08 22.21 -22.34
N GLU A 162 13.69 21.58 -21.35
CA GLU A 162 13.08 21.30 -20.04
C GLU A 162 12.76 22.59 -19.28
N TRP A 163 13.69 23.56 -19.25
CA TRP A 163 13.41 24.88 -18.67
C TRP A 163 12.30 25.62 -19.42
N ARG A 164 12.23 25.50 -20.75
CA ARG A 164 11.12 26.05 -21.53
C ARG A 164 9.80 25.38 -21.14
N ALA A 165 9.76 24.06 -21.06
CA ALA A 165 8.58 23.32 -20.63
C ALA A 165 8.14 23.70 -19.21
N TYR A 166 9.08 23.90 -18.28
CA TYR A 166 8.81 24.38 -16.93
C TYR A 166 8.19 25.78 -16.93
N ARG A 167 8.70 26.71 -17.75
CA ARG A 167 8.10 28.05 -17.90
C ARG A 167 6.66 27.96 -18.41
N ASP A 168 6.40 27.12 -19.41
CA ASP A 168 5.08 26.98 -20.02
C ASP A 168 4.04 26.35 -19.07
N THR A 169 4.48 25.43 -18.22
CA THR A 169 3.62 24.64 -17.32
C THR A 169 3.45 25.27 -15.94
N VAL A 170 4.51 25.82 -15.35
CA VAL A 170 4.50 26.35 -13.99
C VAL A 170 4.43 27.87 -13.99
N VAL A 171 5.41 28.55 -14.60
CA VAL A 171 5.54 30.02 -14.54
C VAL A 171 4.34 30.70 -15.17
N ARG A 172 3.94 30.28 -16.37
CA ARG A 172 2.79 30.84 -17.08
C ARG A 172 1.49 30.68 -16.28
N ARG A 173 1.30 29.53 -15.60
CA ARG A 173 0.10 29.25 -14.78
C ARG A 173 0.08 29.99 -13.44
N MET A 174 1.24 30.37 -12.91
CA MET A 174 1.30 31.25 -11.74
C MET A 174 1.04 32.71 -12.10
N GLN A 175 1.47 33.14 -13.28
CA GLN A 175 1.30 34.53 -13.75
C GLN A 175 -0.09 34.80 -14.34
N THR A 176 -0.78 33.78 -14.83
CA THR A 176 -2.16 33.89 -15.33
C THR A 176 -3.11 33.14 -14.41
N ARG A 177 -4.28 33.72 -14.11
CA ARG A 177 -5.32 33.07 -13.30
C ARG A 177 -5.94 31.92 -14.10
N THR A 178 -5.28 30.77 -14.08
CA THR A 178 -5.67 29.56 -14.82
C THR A 178 -7.07 29.12 -14.38
N ARG A 179 -7.96 28.80 -15.34
CA ARG A 179 -9.30 28.28 -15.02
C ARG A 179 -9.19 26.79 -14.73
N LEU A 180 -10.00 26.30 -13.80
CA LEU A 180 -10.14 24.86 -13.56
C LEU A 180 -10.50 24.15 -14.88
N GLY A 181 -9.69 23.16 -15.28
CA GLY A 181 -9.92 22.35 -16.48
C GLY A 181 -9.04 22.66 -17.69
N ASP A 182 -8.22 23.72 -17.66
CA ASP A 182 -7.37 24.12 -18.80
C ASP A 182 -6.40 23.00 -19.24
N TYR A 183 -5.86 22.21 -18.29
CA TYR A 183 -5.04 21.03 -18.61
C TYR A 183 -5.80 19.98 -19.43
N ALA A 184 -7.07 19.72 -19.10
CA ALA A 184 -7.88 18.74 -19.81
C ALA A 184 -8.17 19.18 -21.25
N VAL A 185 -8.34 20.49 -21.49
CA VAL A 185 -8.51 21.06 -22.84
C VAL A 185 -7.22 20.94 -23.65
N ASP A 186 -6.07 21.29 -23.07
CA ASP A 186 -4.77 21.16 -23.73
C ASP A 186 -4.43 19.71 -24.06
N ALA A 187 -4.72 18.77 -23.16
CA ALA A 187 -4.52 17.34 -23.36
C ALA A 187 -5.45 16.76 -24.45
N ARG A 188 -6.66 17.30 -24.63
CA ARG A 188 -7.56 16.92 -25.74
C ARG A 188 -7.03 17.45 -27.08
N ARG A 189 -6.59 18.71 -27.13
CA ARG A 189 -6.01 19.33 -28.34
C ARG A 189 -4.75 18.63 -28.84
N ARG A 190 -3.92 18.12 -27.92
CA ARG A 190 -2.72 17.35 -28.27
C ARG A 190 -3.03 15.96 -28.82
N ARG A 191 -4.12 15.32 -28.37
CA ARG A 191 -4.56 14.01 -28.88
C ARG A 191 -5.23 14.08 -30.26
N SER A 192 -5.70 15.25 -30.66
CA SER A 192 -6.31 15.50 -31.99
C SER A 192 -5.32 15.98 -33.05
N ARG A 193 -4.02 16.01 -32.73
CA ARG A 193 -2.91 16.25 -33.68
C ARG A 193 -2.21 14.92 -33.94
#